data_AF-A0A6C0M1H6-F1
#
_entry.id   AF-A0A6C0M1H6-F1
#
_cell.length_a   1.000
_cell.length_b   1.000
_cell.length_c   1.000
_cell.angle_alpha   90.00
_cell.angle_beta   90.00
_cell.angle_gamma   90.00
#
_symmetry.space_group_name_H-M   'P 1'
#
loop_
_entity.id
_entity.type
_entity.pdbx_description
1 polymer ?
#
loop_
_entity_poly.entity_id
_entity_poly.type
_entity_poly.pdbx_seq_one_letter_code
_entity_poly.pdbx_strand_id
1 'polypeptide(L)'
;MIDFIIIGCQKCGTTVLKHNLKKMNGLFIPDKEIHFFNSNYKKGIDWYESHFNNNKNYINGEKTPNYITDKIYIERIYKHYPNIKLIILFRNPILRALSHWNHFNQIYGSQSKKWGWSLDNSLMKSLQNNPSILTNGNYFEQLQNVYKYFSKDQIHIIINEDLRNNMDKVFTNLCIFLGIKNNLSNLTNSHERKYQHDIYIKEIKYLIHYYHERIENFYKLIGYRIDDWDKFIFTFNTNNEHIDQLISNQQLNNQQLNNQQLKMRSVNYKKLSNITCIITCVNYSDFLKITLPKNKEIINDILVLTSHTDFKTINFCKNQNVNYIATDIFYQKTPKTIWKKLIDIICCYRCVCKSPIKFKCLKNSRKTFQKSKAINKGIKSSNSNNWILLLDADIIIPNKFNKVDIHNLDKDTLYGVPRIVYKTQNDWINKNNAYFDFWKFMGFFQLFNITSKNFHNKYYGYNEEYNYANEGDYYFSKKWSKKELLDFYVIHLGETGENWQGRVTDFWE
;
A
#
# COMPACT_ATOMS: atom_id res chain seq x y z
N MET A 1 15.34 -41.41 -0.66
CA MET A 1 15.87 -40.03 -0.54
C MET A 1 14.92 -39.11 -1.28
N ILE A 2 14.67 -37.91 -0.75
CA ILE A 2 13.76 -36.93 -1.33
C ILE A 2 14.54 -35.90 -2.17
N ASP A 3 13.96 -35.45 -3.28
CA ASP A 3 14.61 -34.56 -4.24
C ASP A 3 14.11 -33.11 -4.14
N PHE A 4 12.84 -32.92 -3.79
CA PHE A 4 12.26 -31.59 -3.63
C PHE A 4 11.13 -31.50 -2.59
N ILE A 5 10.86 -30.30 -2.08
CA ILE A 5 9.73 -30.04 -1.17
C ILE A 5 8.96 -28.80 -1.61
N ILE A 6 7.64 -28.94 -1.76
CA ILE A 6 6.70 -27.82 -1.88
C ILE A 6 6.34 -27.35 -0.47
N ILE A 7 7.05 -26.33 0.00
CA ILE A 7 7.00 -25.86 1.40
C ILE A 7 5.90 -24.83 1.67
N GLY A 8 5.31 -24.25 0.63
CA GLY A 8 4.33 -23.19 0.78
C GLY A 8 3.77 -22.65 -0.52
N CYS A 9 2.84 -21.70 -0.48
CA CYS A 9 2.08 -21.28 0.70
C CYS A 9 0.67 -21.89 0.68
N GLN A 10 0.05 -21.99 1.86
CA GLN A 10 -1.31 -22.46 1.99
C GLN A 10 -2.30 -21.56 1.21
N LYS A 11 -3.22 -22.19 0.45
CA LYS A 11 -4.22 -21.53 -0.40
C LYS A 11 -3.68 -20.82 -1.66
N CYS A 12 -2.45 -21.15 -2.06
CA CYS A 12 -1.80 -20.65 -3.28
C CYS A 12 -1.75 -21.68 -4.43
N GLY A 13 -2.65 -22.66 -4.47
CA GLY A 13 -2.70 -23.62 -5.58
C GLY A 13 -1.77 -24.85 -5.45
N THR A 14 -1.15 -25.08 -4.29
CA THR A 14 -0.23 -26.22 -4.07
C THR A 14 -0.86 -27.60 -4.36
N THR A 15 -2.18 -27.73 -4.20
CA THR A 15 -2.91 -28.97 -4.55
C THR A 15 -3.02 -29.18 -6.06
N VAL A 16 -3.25 -28.10 -6.82
CA VAL A 16 -3.26 -28.13 -8.30
C VAL A 16 -1.87 -28.49 -8.83
N LEU A 17 -0.84 -27.88 -8.24
CA LEU A 17 0.54 -28.19 -8.58
C LEU A 17 0.84 -29.68 -8.36
N LYS A 18 0.52 -30.21 -7.17
CA LYS A 18 0.71 -31.63 -6.86
C LYS A 18 -0.08 -32.54 -7.79
N HIS A 19 -1.34 -32.20 -8.07
CA HIS A 19 -2.21 -33.01 -8.93
C HIS A 19 -1.58 -33.22 -10.31
N ASN A 20 -1.04 -32.17 -10.92
CA ASN A 20 -0.40 -32.25 -12.23
C ASN A 20 1.01 -32.85 -12.16
N LEU A 21 1.80 -32.57 -11.12
CA LEU A 21 3.10 -33.25 -10.90
C LEU A 21 2.92 -34.77 -10.79
N LYS A 22 1.88 -35.26 -10.11
CA LYS A 22 1.60 -36.70 -9.98
C LYS A 22 1.28 -37.39 -11.32
N LYS A 23 0.93 -36.64 -12.37
CA LYS A 23 0.72 -37.19 -13.72
C LYS A 23 2.02 -37.35 -14.51
N MET A 24 3.12 -36.77 -14.02
CA MET A 24 4.41 -36.80 -14.71
C MET A 24 5.10 -38.15 -14.50
N ASN A 25 5.54 -38.75 -15.61
CA ASN A 25 6.34 -39.97 -15.58
C ASN A 25 7.62 -39.79 -14.73
N GLY A 26 7.91 -40.78 -13.88
CA GLY A 26 9.13 -40.80 -13.07
C GLY A 26 9.11 -39.88 -11.85
N LEU A 27 7.97 -39.31 -11.46
CA LEU A 27 7.83 -38.46 -10.28
C LEU A 27 6.85 -39.08 -9.26
N PHE A 28 7.23 -39.07 -7.98
CA PHE A 28 6.39 -39.57 -6.89
C PHE A 28 6.18 -38.49 -5.82
N ILE A 29 4.91 -38.24 -5.48
CA ILE A 29 4.51 -37.41 -4.33
C ILE A 29 3.40 -38.13 -3.56
N PRO A 30 3.53 -38.30 -2.22
CA PRO A 30 2.47 -38.88 -1.39
C PRO A 30 1.12 -38.15 -1.48
N ASP A 31 0.03 -38.90 -1.31
CA ASP A 31 -1.32 -38.35 -1.39
C ASP A 31 -1.69 -37.45 -0.22
N LYS A 32 -1.14 -37.72 0.97
CA LYS A 32 -1.36 -36.90 2.16
C LYS A 32 -0.14 -36.03 2.43
N GLU A 33 -0.37 -34.87 3.05
CA GLU A 33 0.70 -34.05 3.61
C GLU A 33 1.35 -34.82 4.77
N ILE A 34 2.67 -34.96 4.78
CA ILE A 34 3.36 -35.80 5.77
C ILE A 34 3.49 -35.07 7.11
N HIS A 35 3.60 -33.74 7.05
CA HIS A 35 3.73 -32.90 8.24
C HIS A 35 4.88 -33.34 9.16
N PHE A 36 6.00 -33.76 8.57
CA PHE A 36 7.21 -34.17 9.27
C PHE A 36 7.91 -33.00 9.95
N PHE A 37 8.34 -31.99 9.19
CA PHE A 37 9.15 -30.90 9.74
C PHE A 37 8.40 -30.00 10.72
N ASN A 38 7.07 -30.06 10.77
CA ASN A 38 6.24 -29.41 11.78
C ASN A 38 5.82 -30.38 12.91
N SER A 39 4.72 -31.11 12.77
CA SER A 39 4.06 -31.84 13.88
C SER A 39 4.61 -33.25 14.13
N ASN A 40 5.19 -33.91 13.13
CA ASN A 40 5.65 -35.30 13.23
C ASN A 40 7.18 -35.42 13.39
N TYR A 41 7.90 -34.33 13.66
CA TYR A 41 9.37 -34.34 13.68
C TYR A 41 9.98 -35.32 14.70
N LYS A 42 9.28 -35.54 15.82
CA LYS A 42 9.69 -36.49 16.87
C LYS A 42 9.68 -37.96 16.43
N LYS A 43 9.05 -38.30 15.30
CA LYS A 43 9.01 -39.67 14.78
C LYS A 43 10.32 -40.12 14.13
N GLY A 44 11.30 -39.22 13.98
CA GLY A 44 12.61 -39.53 13.42
C GLY A 44 12.65 -39.48 11.90
N ILE A 45 13.85 -39.32 11.34
CA ILE A 45 14.06 -39.20 9.89
C ILE A 45 13.73 -40.51 9.17
N ASP A 46 13.96 -41.67 9.78
CA ASP A 46 13.64 -42.97 9.17
C ASP A 46 12.14 -43.13 8.91
N TRP A 47 11.30 -42.65 9.85
CA TRP A 47 9.86 -42.60 9.66
C TRP A 47 9.49 -41.73 8.47
N TYR A 48 10.14 -40.57 8.32
CA TYR A 48 9.91 -39.69 7.19
C TYR A 48 10.29 -40.36 5.87
N GLU A 49 11.49 -40.93 5.78
CA GLU A 49 12.01 -41.56 4.56
C GLU A 49 11.24 -42.81 4.15
N SER A 50 10.62 -43.52 5.10
CA SER A 50 9.78 -44.68 4.80
C SER A 50 8.62 -44.39 3.85
N HIS A 51 8.17 -43.13 3.74
CA HIS A 51 7.12 -42.72 2.81
C HIS A 51 7.56 -42.76 1.34
N PHE A 52 8.86 -42.92 1.06
CA PHE A 52 9.45 -42.90 -0.28
C PHE A 52 10.17 -44.20 -0.67
N ASN A 53 10.28 -45.18 0.25
CA ASN A 53 11.13 -46.37 0.07
C ASN A 53 10.79 -47.23 -1.16
N ASN A 54 9.53 -47.27 -1.59
CA ASN A 54 9.10 -48.05 -2.75
C ASN A 54 9.36 -47.36 -4.11
N ASN A 55 9.88 -46.12 -4.10
CA ASN A 55 9.99 -45.27 -5.29
C ASN A 55 11.43 -44.80 -5.52
N LYS A 56 12.43 -45.69 -5.34
CA LYS A 56 13.86 -45.34 -5.46
C LYS A 56 14.26 -44.84 -6.86
N ASN A 57 13.54 -45.25 -7.91
CA ASN A 57 13.80 -44.84 -9.30
C ASN A 57 13.04 -43.58 -9.71
N TYR A 58 12.31 -42.95 -8.78
CA TYR A 58 11.50 -41.76 -9.03
C TYR A 58 12.18 -40.54 -8.42
N ILE A 59 11.88 -39.39 -8.99
CA ILE A 59 12.11 -38.11 -8.34
C ILE A 59 11.03 -37.93 -7.29
N ASN A 60 11.44 -38.02 -6.03
CA ASN A 60 10.58 -38.01 -4.87
C ASN A 60 10.36 -36.58 -4.38
N GLY A 61 9.10 -36.20 -4.17
CA GLY A 61 8.73 -34.91 -3.63
C GLY A 61 7.73 -35.00 -2.49
N GLU A 62 7.73 -33.98 -1.63
CA GLU A 62 6.71 -33.79 -0.59
C GLU A 62 5.99 -32.45 -0.80
N LYS A 63 4.72 -32.35 -0.39
CA LYS A 63 3.99 -31.09 -0.32
C LYS A 63 3.35 -30.89 1.05
N THR A 64 3.94 -30.02 1.86
CA THR A 64 3.33 -29.53 3.11
C THR A 64 3.44 -28.00 3.14
N PRO A 65 2.38 -27.27 2.75
CA PRO A 65 2.42 -25.83 2.51
C PRO A 65 2.64 -24.96 3.75
N ASN A 66 2.57 -25.55 4.94
CA ASN A 66 2.77 -24.85 6.21
C ASN A 66 4.24 -24.89 6.68
N TYR A 67 5.16 -25.53 5.95
CA TYR A 67 6.57 -25.50 6.35
C TYR A 67 7.17 -24.10 6.25
N ILE A 68 6.71 -23.28 5.32
CA ILE A 68 7.23 -21.92 5.15
C ILE A 68 6.88 -20.96 6.31
N THR A 69 5.89 -21.28 7.14
CA THR A 69 5.33 -20.32 8.11
C THR A 69 6.20 -20.12 9.35
N ASP A 70 7.14 -21.02 9.63
CA ASP A 70 8.00 -20.94 10.82
C ASP A 70 9.45 -21.23 10.45
N LYS A 71 10.36 -20.39 10.95
CA LYS A 71 11.81 -20.55 10.76
C LYS A 71 12.31 -21.92 11.26
N ILE A 72 11.71 -22.47 12.31
CA ILE A 72 12.15 -23.75 12.89
C ILE A 72 11.92 -24.91 11.91
N TYR A 73 10.89 -24.84 11.07
CA TYR A 73 10.63 -25.87 10.06
C TYR A 73 11.64 -25.79 8.92
N ILE A 74 11.97 -24.58 8.48
CA ILE A 74 13.02 -24.34 7.49
C ILE A 74 14.39 -24.82 7.99
N GLU A 75 14.73 -24.50 9.24
CA GLU A 75 15.97 -24.96 9.87
C GLU A 75 16.05 -26.50 9.92
N ARG A 76 14.94 -27.16 10.27
CA ARG A 76 14.87 -28.64 10.28
C ARG A 76 15.01 -29.24 8.88
N ILE A 77 14.43 -28.61 7.85
CA ILE A 77 14.62 -29.05 6.46
C ILE A 77 16.09 -28.93 6.09
N TYR A 78 16.72 -27.78 6.37
CA TYR A 78 18.13 -27.55 6.07
C TYR A 78 19.06 -28.54 6.79
N LYS A 79 18.78 -28.83 8.06
CA LYS A 79 19.55 -29.78 8.86
C LYS A 79 19.61 -31.18 8.23
N HIS A 80 18.51 -31.64 7.63
CA HIS A 80 18.43 -32.99 7.05
C HIS A 80 18.76 -33.01 5.55
N TYR A 81 18.40 -31.95 4.81
CA TYR A 81 18.52 -31.88 3.37
C TYR A 81 19.03 -30.50 2.90
N PRO A 82 20.32 -30.16 3.15
CA PRO A 82 20.86 -28.84 2.84
C PRO A 82 20.89 -28.50 1.35
N ASN A 83 20.94 -29.52 0.48
CA ASN A 83 21.02 -29.37 -0.98
C ASN A 83 19.67 -29.55 -1.70
N ILE A 84 18.56 -29.64 -0.95
CA ILE A 84 17.25 -29.92 -1.53
C ILE A 84 16.73 -28.77 -2.39
N LYS A 85 15.87 -29.10 -3.36
CA LYS A 85 15.11 -28.11 -4.13
C LYS A 85 13.81 -27.76 -3.41
N LEU A 86 13.52 -26.47 -3.28
CA LEU A 86 12.32 -25.95 -2.63
C LEU A 86 11.42 -25.30 -3.67
N ILE A 87 10.12 -25.56 -3.58
CA ILE A 87 9.11 -24.92 -4.42
C ILE A 87 8.17 -24.12 -3.52
N ILE A 88 7.93 -22.86 -3.89
CA ILE A 88 7.09 -21.93 -3.16
C ILE A 88 6.06 -21.32 -4.10
N LEU A 89 4.79 -21.47 -3.75
CA LEU A 89 3.68 -20.82 -4.44
C LEU A 89 3.21 -19.61 -3.64
N PHE A 90 3.20 -18.45 -4.27
CA PHE A 90 2.56 -17.24 -3.75
C PHE A 90 1.28 -16.93 -4.50
N ARG A 91 0.36 -16.24 -3.84
CA ARG A 91 -0.90 -15.73 -4.38
C ARG A 91 -1.14 -14.39 -3.75
N ASN A 92 -1.88 -13.48 -4.42
CA ASN A 92 -2.30 -12.23 -3.81
C ASN A 92 -2.74 -12.46 -2.34
N PRO A 93 -2.05 -11.88 -1.35
CA PRO A 93 -2.24 -12.24 0.05
C PRO A 93 -3.66 -11.91 0.56
N ILE A 94 -4.33 -10.93 -0.06
CA ILE A 94 -5.75 -10.60 0.20
C ILE A 94 -6.64 -11.77 -0.23
N LEU A 95 -6.49 -12.21 -1.48
CA LEU A 95 -7.25 -13.35 -2.02
C LEU A 95 -6.91 -14.67 -1.30
N ARG A 96 -5.67 -14.83 -0.85
CA ARG A 96 -5.21 -15.95 -0.03
C ARG A 96 -5.89 -15.96 1.34
N ALA A 97 -5.96 -14.82 2.02
CA ALA A 97 -6.66 -14.66 3.30
C ALA A 97 -8.15 -14.99 3.18
N LEU A 98 -8.81 -14.45 2.17
CA LEU A 98 -10.21 -14.76 1.87
C LEU A 98 -10.41 -16.25 1.59
N SER A 99 -9.50 -16.87 0.84
CA SER A 99 -9.54 -18.32 0.60
C SER A 99 -9.32 -19.14 1.87
N HIS A 100 -8.48 -18.66 2.80
CA HIS A 100 -8.24 -19.31 4.08
C HIS A 100 -9.48 -19.27 4.97
N TRP A 101 -10.07 -18.08 5.11
CA TRP A 101 -11.29 -17.86 5.87
C TRP A 101 -12.44 -18.75 5.38
N ASN A 102 -12.68 -18.76 4.07
CA ASN A 102 -13.73 -19.58 3.48
C ASN A 102 -13.50 -21.08 3.64
N HIS A 103 -12.25 -21.53 3.57
CA HIS A 103 -11.91 -22.92 3.82
C HIS A 103 -12.23 -23.33 5.26
N PHE A 104 -12.00 -22.45 6.24
CA PHE A 104 -12.38 -22.71 7.62
C PHE A 104 -13.89 -22.84 7.78
N ASN A 105 -14.66 -21.91 7.20
CA ASN A 105 -16.11 -21.92 7.29
C ASN A 105 -16.73 -23.17 6.65
N GLN A 106 -16.19 -23.62 5.51
CA GLN A 106 -16.72 -24.78 4.77
C GLN A 106 -16.31 -26.13 5.37
N ILE A 107 -15.06 -26.29 5.84
CA ILE A 107 -14.58 -27.59 6.34
C ILE A 107 -14.94 -27.82 7.81
N TYR A 108 -14.99 -26.76 8.63
CA TYR A 108 -15.24 -26.87 10.06
C TYR A 108 -16.65 -26.43 10.46
N GLY A 109 -17.56 -26.21 9.50
CA GLY A 109 -18.96 -25.82 9.76
C GLY A 109 -19.66 -26.75 10.77
N SER A 110 -19.42 -28.06 10.72
CA SER A 110 -20.01 -29.01 11.68
C SER A 110 -19.10 -29.37 12.88
N GLN A 111 -17.79 -29.13 12.81
CA GLN A 111 -16.82 -29.51 13.86
C GLN A 111 -16.28 -28.34 14.71
N SER A 112 -16.55 -27.09 14.32
CA SER A 112 -16.11 -25.86 15.00
C SER A 112 -16.58 -25.75 16.46
N LYS A 113 -17.76 -26.31 16.78
CA LYS A 113 -18.29 -26.41 18.15
C LYS A 113 -17.37 -27.17 19.11
N LYS A 114 -16.60 -28.15 18.61
CA LYS A 114 -15.75 -29.01 19.45
C LYS A 114 -14.48 -28.30 19.95
N TRP A 115 -14.13 -27.16 19.36
CA TRP A 115 -12.90 -26.41 19.64
C TRP A 115 -13.17 -24.98 20.16
N GLY A 116 -14.42 -24.66 20.53
CA GLY A 116 -14.78 -23.35 21.09
C GLY A 116 -14.88 -22.20 20.08
N TRP A 117 -14.86 -22.49 18.78
CA TRP A 117 -14.88 -21.46 17.72
C TRP A 117 -16.31 -21.18 17.27
N SER A 118 -16.77 -19.93 17.40
CA SER A 118 -18.03 -19.49 16.80
C SER A 118 -17.84 -19.19 15.32
N LEU A 119 -18.59 -19.88 14.46
CA LEU A 119 -18.80 -19.48 13.06
C LEU A 119 -19.39 -18.06 13.04
N ASP A 120 -18.74 -17.13 12.36
CA ASP A 120 -19.28 -15.79 12.19
C ASP A 120 -19.06 -15.33 10.74
N ASN A 121 -20.10 -14.75 10.16
CA ASN A 121 -20.08 -14.20 8.81
C ASN A 121 -19.15 -12.98 8.69
N SER A 122 -18.60 -12.48 9.81
CA SER A 122 -17.57 -11.46 9.82
C SER A 122 -16.15 -12.04 9.81
N LEU A 123 -15.36 -11.64 8.81
CA LEU A 123 -13.91 -11.89 8.79
C LEU A 123 -13.26 -11.39 10.08
N MET A 124 -13.63 -10.21 10.58
CA MET A 124 -12.98 -9.58 11.75
C MET A 124 -13.04 -10.45 13.01
N LYS A 125 -14.17 -11.11 13.26
CA LYS A 125 -14.29 -12.03 14.40
C LYS A 125 -13.52 -13.32 14.17
N SER A 126 -13.50 -13.81 12.94
CA SER A 126 -12.67 -14.97 12.55
C SER A 126 -11.17 -14.68 12.74
N LEU A 127 -10.73 -13.43 12.57
CA LEU A 127 -9.35 -13.01 12.79
C LEU A 127 -8.93 -13.02 14.27
N GLN A 128 -9.83 -12.63 15.19
CA GLN A 128 -9.56 -12.70 16.63
C GLN A 128 -9.23 -14.14 17.06
N ASN A 129 -9.94 -15.07 16.46
CA ASN A 129 -9.85 -16.49 16.74
C ASN A 129 -8.70 -17.16 16.00
N ASN A 130 -8.43 -16.75 14.76
CA ASN A 130 -7.43 -17.38 13.93
C ASN A 130 -6.57 -16.37 13.17
N PRO A 131 -5.55 -15.82 13.84
CA PRO A 131 -4.61 -14.88 13.21
C PRO A 131 -3.88 -15.44 11.99
N SER A 132 -3.81 -16.78 11.83
CA SER A 132 -3.19 -17.41 10.64
C SER A 132 -3.92 -17.11 9.32
N ILE A 133 -5.15 -16.60 9.38
CA ILE A 133 -5.82 -16.01 8.22
C ILE A 133 -5.06 -14.79 7.69
N LEU A 134 -4.37 -14.03 8.55
CA LEU A 134 -3.50 -12.92 8.14
C LEU A 134 -2.04 -13.34 8.03
N THR A 135 -1.49 -13.96 9.07
CA THR A 135 -0.03 -14.15 9.19
C THR A 135 0.52 -15.11 8.14
N ASN A 136 -0.28 -16.06 7.63
CA ASN A 136 0.13 -16.94 6.53
C ASN A 136 0.32 -16.20 5.19
N GLY A 137 -0.09 -14.93 5.09
CA GLY A 137 0.18 -14.04 3.96
C GLY A 137 1.40 -13.12 4.14
N ASN A 138 2.15 -13.21 5.25
CA ASN A 138 3.33 -12.39 5.51
C ASN A 138 4.56 -12.92 4.74
N TYR A 139 4.48 -12.93 3.40
CA TYR A 139 5.47 -13.60 2.55
C TYR A 139 6.89 -13.05 2.67
N PHE A 140 7.05 -11.76 2.96
CA PHE A 140 8.36 -11.13 3.13
C PHE A 140 9.19 -11.84 4.21
N GLU A 141 8.66 -11.94 5.43
CA GLU A 141 9.35 -12.57 6.56
C GLU A 141 9.58 -14.08 6.30
N GLN A 142 8.58 -14.74 5.72
CA GLN A 142 8.62 -16.16 5.39
C GLN A 142 9.75 -16.46 4.38
N LEU A 143 9.80 -15.72 3.27
CA LEU A 143 10.83 -15.91 2.25
C LEU A 143 12.23 -15.49 2.73
N GLN A 144 12.32 -14.43 3.54
CA GLN A 144 13.58 -14.06 4.19
C GLN A 144 14.12 -15.20 5.06
N ASN A 145 13.26 -15.91 5.78
CA ASN A 145 13.69 -17.04 6.58
C ASN A 145 14.19 -18.20 5.71
N VAL A 146 13.58 -18.45 4.54
CA VAL A 146 14.09 -19.45 3.58
C VAL A 146 15.46 -19.05 3.04
N TYR A 147 15.65 -17.79 2.63
CA TYR A 147 16.92 -17.28 2.09
C TYR A 147 18.09 -17.25 3.10
N LYS A 148 17.83 -17.41 4.40
CA LYS A 148 18.90 -17.58 5.39
C LYS A 148 19.60 -18.94 5.31
N TYR A 149 18.91 -19.95 4.81
CA TYR A 149 19.39 -21.34 4.80
C TYR A 149 19.64 -21.86 3.37
N PHE A 150 18.85 -21.43 2.40
CA PHE A 150 18.90 -21.96 1.03
C PHE A 150 19.25 -20.86 0.02
N SER A 151 20.07 -21.21 -0.96
CA SER A 151 20.42 -20.29 -2.06
C SER A 151 19.23 -20.09 -3.00
N LYS A 152 19.26 -19.02 -3.79
CA LYS A 152 18.19 -18.72 -4.75
C LYS A 152 18.02 -19.82 -5.81
N ASP A 153 19.11 -20.45 -6.23
CA ASP A 153 19.09 -21.53 -7.24
C ASP A 153 18.44 -22.82 -6.73
N GLN A 154 18.31 -22.98 -5.40
CA GLN A 154 17.57 -24.07 -4.78
C GLN A 154 16.08 -23.77 -4.64
N ILE A 155 15.61 -22.58 -5.02
CA ILE A 155 14.24 -22.13 -4.74
C ILE A 155 13.54 -21.76 -6.04
N HIS A 156 12.42 -22.44 -6.32
CA HIS A 156 11.55 -22.11 -7.42
C HIS A 156 10.27 -21.42 -6.92
N ILE A 157 10.10 -20.16 -7.30
CA ILE A 157 8.92 -19.37 -6.96
C ILE A 157 7.90 -19.45 -8.10
N ILE A 158 6.66 -19.76 -7.75
CA ILE A 158 5.52 -19.78 -8.67
C ILE A 158 4.48 -18.78 -8.16
N ILE A 159 4.01 -17.92 -9.05
CA ILE A 159 2.87 -17.03 -8.77
C ILE A 159 1.60 -17.76 -9.20
N ASN A 160 0.60 -17.84 -8.31
CA ASN A 160 -0.62 -18.60 -8.52
C ASN A 160 -1.43 -18.07 -9.73
N GLU A 161 -1.36 -16.77 -9.99
CA GLU A 161 -1.93 -16.16 -11.18
C GLU A 161 -1.31 -16.74 -12.47
N ASP A 162 0.01 -16.95 -12.51
CA ASP A 162 0.68 -17.65 -13.63
C ASP A 162 0.32 -19.13 -13.69
N LEU A 163 0.21 -19.82 -12.55
CA LEU A 163 -0.21 -21.22 -12.51
C LEU A 163 -1.60 -21.41 -13.15
N ARG A 164 -2.48 -20.42 -13.00
CA ARG A 164 -3.84 -20.44 -13.56
C ARG A 164 -3.87 -20.07 -15.04
N ASN A 165 -3.16 -19.01 -15.41
CA ASN A 165 -3.28 -18.37 -16.73
C ASN A 165 -2.23 -18.87 -17.73
N ASN A 166 -1.09 -19.36 -17.25
CA ASN A 166 0.09 -19.72 -18.02
C ASN A 166 0.65 -21.10 -17.58
N MET A 167 -0.23 -22.07 -17.33
CA MET A 167 0.12 -23.35 -16.70
C MET A 167 1.25 -24.08 -17.43
N ASP A 168 1.21 -24.16 -18.76
CA ASP A 168 2.25 -24.81 -19.56
C ASP A 168 3.64 -24.19 -19.33
N LYS A 169 3.71 -22.84 -19.27
CA LYS A 169 4.95 -22.12 -19.01
C LYS A 169 5.46 -22.40 -17.59
N VAL A 170 4.57 -22.42 -16.61
CA VAL A 170 4.92 -22.73 -15.21
C VAL A 170 5.49 -24.15 -15.12
N PHE A 171 4.83 -25.15 -15.71
CA PHE A 171 5.32 -26.53 -15.67
C PHE A 171 6.58 -26.74 -16.50
N THR A 172 6.75 -26.02 -17.62
CA THR A 172 8.01 -26.03 -18.38
C THR A 172 9.18 -25.58 -17.51
N ASN A 173 9.05 -24.43 -16.84
CA ASN A 173 10.09 -23.90 -15.98
C ASN A 173 10.34 -24.80 -14.76
N LEU A 174 9.28 -25.38 -14.20
CA LEU A 174 9.40 -26.31 -13.09
C LEU A 174 10.10 -27.62 -13.50
N CYS A 175 9.82 -28.14 -14.70
CA CYS A 175 10.52 -29.30 -15.25
C CYS A 175 12.02 -29.02 -15.41
N ILE A 176 12.38 -27.85 -15.96
CA ILE A 176 13.78 -27.40 -16.06
C ILE A 176 14.42 -27.33 -14.68
N PHE A 177 13.74 -26.70 -13.72
CA PHE A 177 14.23 -26.57 -12.34
C PHE A 177 14.44 -27.93 -11.67
N LEU A 178 13.52 -28.88 -11.85
CA LEU A 178 13.64 -30.23 -11.30
C LEU A 178 14.64 -31.10 -12.09
N GLY A 179 14.98 -30.73 -13.32
CA GLY A 179 15.85 -31.51 -14.20
C GLY A 179 15.13 -32.67 -14.90
N ILE A 180 13.82 -32.53 -15.16
CA ILE A 180 12.99 -33.57 -15.76
C ILE A 180 12.60 -33.24 -17.20
N LYS A 181 12.59 -34.25 -18.06
CA LYS A 181 11.98 -34.18 -19.40
C LYS A 181 10.61 -34.85 -19.31
N ASN A 182 9.54 -34.10 -19.53
CA ASN A 182 8.18 -34.64 -19.49
C ASN A 182 7.29 -34.01 -20.57
N ASN A 183 6.26 -34.75 -20.97
CA ASN A 183 5.23 -34.23 -21.86
C ASN A 183 4.20 -33.46 -21.03
N LEU A 184 3.94 -32.21 -21.40
CA LEU A 184 3.00 -31.33 -20.69
C LEU A 184 1.56 -31.46 -21.20
N SER A 185 1.24 -32.53 -21.93
CA SER A 185 -0.14 -32.83 -22.35
C SER A 185 -1.04 -33.14 -21.14
N ASN A 186 -2.27 -32.64 -21.16
CA ASN A 186 -3.32 -32.90 -20.15
C ASN A 186 -3.09 -32.25 -18.76
N LEU A 187 -2.42 -31.10 -18.71
CA LEU A 187 -2.43 -30.23 -17.54
C LEU A 187 -3.86 -29.73 -17.28
N THR A 188 -4.32 -29.81 -16.02
CA THR A 188 -5.68 -29.43 -15.66
C THR A 188 -5.71 -28.48 -14.46
N ASN A 189 -6.53 -27.45 -14.57
CA ASN A 189 -7.01 -26.72 -13.40
C ASN A 189 -8.02 -27.62 -12.67
N SER A 190 -7.65 -28.10 -11.48
CA SER A 190 -8.52 -28.87 -10.61
C SER A 190 -8.73 -28.13 -9.28
N HIS A 191 -9.77 -28.49 -8.52
CA HIS A 191 -10.00 -27.99 -7.15
C HIS A 191 -10.34 -26.50 -6.97
N GLU A 192 -10.98 -25.87 -7.96
CA GLU A 192 -11.66 -24.60 -7.71
C GLU A 192 -12.94 -24.84 -6.89
N ARG A 193 -12.95 -24.36 -5.65
CA ARG A 193 -14.14 -24.43 -4.80
C ARG A 193 -14.97 -23.16 -4.99
N LYS A 194 -16.28 -23.34 -5.19
CA LYS A 194 -17.24 -22.24 -5.13
C LYS A 194 -17.33 -21.74 -3.69
N TYR A 195 -17.31 -20.43 -3.56
CA TYR A 195 -17.47 -19.74 -2.28
C TYR A 195 -18.96 -19.68 -1.95
N GLN A 196 -19.33 -19.99 -0.71
CA GLN A 196 -20.73 -20.06 -0.27
C GLN A 196 -21.20 -18.76 0.38
N HIS A 197 -20.28 -17.84 0.67
CA HIS A 197 -20.56 -16.58 1.36
C HIS A 197 -20.04 -15.40 0.57
N ASP A 198 -20.77 -14.31 0.70
CA ASP A 198 -20.43 -13.04 0.10
C ASP A 198 -19.36 -12.34 0.92
N ILE A 199 -18.39 -11.76 0.21
CA ILE A 199 -17.29 -11.03 0.83
C ILE A 199 -17.66 -9.56 0.84
N TYR A 200 -17.62 -8.94 2.02
CA TYR A 200 -17.92 -7.52 2.13
C TYR A 200 -16.72 -6.67 1.69
N ILE A 201 -16.97 -5.62 0.92
CA ILE A 201 -15.93 -4.71 0.41
C ILE A 201 -15.09 -4.09 1.54
N LYS A 202 -15.71 -3.82 2.70
CA LYS A 202 -15.02 -3.36 3.91
C LYS A 202 -13.90 -4.30 4.37
N GLU A 203 -14.10 -5.61 4.20
CA GLU A 203 -13.12 -6.64 4.60
C GLU A 203 -11.97 -6.69 3.61
N ILE A 204 -12.25 -6.53 2.31
CA ILE A 204 -11.23 -6.40 1.27
C ILE A 204 -10.37 -5.16 1.52
N LYS A 205 -10.98 -4.01 1.81
CA LYS A 205 -10.25 -2.77 2.14
C LYS A 205 -9.38 -2.93 3.38
N TYR A 206 -9.87 -3.59 4.43
CA TYR A 206 -9.06 -3.92 5.61
C TYR A 206 -7.84 -4.78 5.24
N LEU A 207 -8.03 -5.82 4.44
CA LEU A 207 -6.95 -6.70 4.00
C LEU A 207 -5.94 -5.98 3.11
N ILE A 208 -6.40 -5.11 2.20
CA ILE A 208 -5.53 -4.24 1.39
C ILE A 208 -4.66 -3.39 2.32
N HIS A 209 -5.27 -2.73 3.30
CA HIS A 209 -4.54 -1.91 4.27
C HIS A 209 -3.51 -2.74 5.06
N TYR A 210 -3.91 -3.90 5.56
CA TYR A 210 -3.06 -4.79 6.34
C TYR A 210 -1.85 -5.31 5.53
N TYR A 211 -2.06 -5.70 4.27
CA TYR A 211 -1.01 -6.29 3.44
C TYR A 211 -0.18 -5.29 2.65
N HIS A 212 -0.60 -4.03 2.52
CA HIS A 212 0.07 -3.05 1.65
C HIS A 212 1.59 -3.00 1.84
N GLU A 213 2.06 -2.67 3.05
CA GLU A 213 3.51 -2.62 3.33
C GLU A 213 4.20 -3.98 3.16
N ARG A 214 3.50 -5.06 3.49
CA ARG A 214 4.03 -6.43 3.40
C ARG A 214 4.25 -6.85 1.94
N ILE A 215 3.34 -6.45 1.05
CA ILE A 215 3.45 -6.66 -0.39
C ILE A 215 4.63 -5.85 -0.95
N GLU A 216 4.75 -4.58 -0.57
CA GLU A 216 5.87 -3.73 -1.01
C GLU A 216 7.23 -4.29 -0.58
N ASN A 217 7.34 -4.75 0.68
CA ASN A 217 8.56 -5.38 1.16
C ASN A 217 8.83 -6.71 0.44
N PHE A 218 7.79 -7.49 0.15
CA PHE A 218 7.90 -8.71 -0.64
C PHE A 218 8.39 -8.44 -2.08
N TYR A 219 7.87 -7.42 -2.77
CA TYR A 219 8.34 -7.01 -4.10
C TYR A 219 9.81 -6.61 -4.10
N LYS A 220 10.25 -5.84 -3.11
CA LYS A 220 11.67 -5.50 -2.94
C LYS A 220 12.54 -6.74 -2.75
N LEU A 221 12.03 -7.74 -2.04
CA LEU A 221 12.75 -8.99 -1.77
C LEU A 221 12.91 -9.86 -3.01
N ILE A 222 11.85 -9.99 -3.83
CA ILE A 222 11.89 -10.81 -5.06
C ILE A 222 12.47 -10.04 -6.27
N GLY A 223 12.54 -8.71 -6.19
CA GLY A 223 13.14 -7.84 -7.20
C GLY A 223 12.22 -7.43 -8.35
N TYR A 224 10.92 -7.76 -8.28
CA TYR A 224 9.91 -7.39 -9.28
C TYR A 224 8.53 -7.26 -8.65
N ARG A 225 7.62 -6.56 -9.35
CA ARG A 225 6.21 -6.41 -8.96
C ARG A 225 5.33 -7.42 -9.70
N ILE A 226 4.17 -7.73 -9.13
CA ILE A 226 3.20 -8.65 -9.72
C ILE A 226 1.99 -7.83 -10.15
N ASP A 227 1.87 -7.61 -11.46
CA ASP A 227 0.86 -6.72 -12.06
C ASP A 227 -0.57 -7.08 -11.65
N ASP A 228 -0.91 -8.37 -11.57
CA ASP A 228 -2.26 -8.79 -11.21
C ASP A 228 -2.61 -8.46 -9.76
N TRP A 229 -1.61 -8.44 -8.86
CA TRP A 229 -1.82 -8.02 -7.47
C TRP A 229 -2.02 -6.51 -7.38
N ASP A 230 -1.21 -5.75 -8.13
CA ASP A 230 -1.31 -4.30 -8.20
C ASP A 230 -2.64 -3.86 -8.85
N LYS A 231 -3.07 -4.51 -9.95
CA LYS A 231 -4.38 -4.30 -10.58
C LYS A 231 -5.51 -4.59 -9.60
N PHE A 232 -5.44 -5.69 -8.85
CA PHE A 232 -6.45 -6.00 -7.84
C PHE A 232 -6.56 -4.88 -6.80
N ILE A 233 -5.43 -4.48 -6.21
CA ILE A 233 -5.40 -3.40 -5.21
C ILE A 233 -5.91 -2.09 -5.81
N PHE A 234 -5.50 -1.77 -7.04
CA PHE A 234 -5.93 -0.58 -7.77
C PHE A 234 -7.45 -0.59 -8.02
N THR A 235 -8.02 -1.71 -8.46
CA THR A 235 -9.47 -1.83 -8.73
C THR A 235 -10.31 -1.51 -7.49
N PHE A 236 -9.94 -2.04 -6.33
CA PHE A 236 -10.66 -1.79 -5.07
C PHE A 236 -10.37 -0.42 -4.46
N ASN A 237 -9.30 0.25 -4.89
CA ASN A 237 -8.97 1.62 -4.49
C ASN A 237 -9.57 2.70 -5.43
N THR A 238 -9.90 2.36 -6.68
CA THR A 238 -10.37 3.30 -7.71
C THR A 238 -11.86 3.21 -8.04
N ASN A 239 -12.48 2.03 -8.00
CA ASN A 239 -13.89 1.84 -8.32
C ASN A 239 -14.79 1.96 -7.08
N ASN A 240 -14.97 3.16 -6.52
CA ASN A 240 -16.03 3.39 -5.52
C ASN A 240 -17.37 3.79 -6.17
N GLU A 241 -17.42 4.18 -7.43
CA GLU A 241 -18.60 4.87 -7.98
C GLU A 241 -19.75 3.93 -8.38
N HIS A 242 -19.43 2.77 -8.96
CA HIS A 242 -20.41 1.68 -9.09
C HIS A 242 -20.69 1.02 -7.74
N ILE A 243 -19.70 1.03 -6.85
CA ILE A 243 -19.78 0.34 -5.57
C ILE A 243 -20.67 1.10 -4.58
N ASP A 244 -20.65 2.44 -4.53
CA ASP A 244 -21.48 3.20 -3.58
C ASP A 244 -22.99 3.08 -3.89
N GLN A 245 -23.37 2.87 -5.16
CA GLN A 245 -24.75 2.47 -5.53
C GLN A 245 -25.05 0.99 -5.20
N LEU A 246 -24.03 0.12 -5.16
CA LEU A 246 -24.12 -1.30 -4.76
C LEU A 246 -23.96 -1.52 -3.23
N ILE A 247 -23.42 -0.54 -2.48
CA ILE A 247 -23.13 -0.59 -1.03
C ILE A 247 -24.41 -0.62 -0.19
N SER A 248 -25.57 -0.36 -0.80
CA SER A 248 -26.89 -0.51 -0.19
C SER A 248 -27.32 -1.97 0.09
N ASN A 249 -26.36 -2.86 0.44
CA ASN A 249 -26.50 -4.27 0.81
C ASN A 249 -26.15 -5.33 -0.25
N GLN A 250 -25.27 -5.05 -1.23
CA GLN A 250 -24.90 -6.11 -2.18
C GLN A 250 -23.68 -6.96 -1.82
N GLN A 251 -23.99 -8.25 -1.88
CA GLN A 251 -23.19 -9.46 -1.84
C GLN A 251 -22.38 -9.62 -3.13
N LEU A 252 -21.06 -9.80 -3.05
CA LEU A 252 -20.21 -10.09 -4.23
C LEU A 252 -19.83 -11.58 -4.30
N ASN A 253 -20.20 -12.23 -5.41
CA ASN A 253 -19.75 -13.58 -5.76
C ASN A 253 -18.41 -13.52 -6.53
N ASN A 254 -17.51 -14.46 -6.26
CA ASN A 254 -16.17 -14.55 -6.86
C ASN A 254 -16.11 -14.66 -8.40
N GLN A 255 -17.18 -15.10 -9.09
CA GLN A 255 -17.22 -15.04 -10.57
C GLN A 255 -17.16 -13.60 -11.09
N GLN A 256 -17.67 -12.63 -10.34
CA GLN A 256 -17.58 -11.21 -10.69
C GLN A 256 -16.20 -10.63 -10.32
N LEU A 257 -15.57 -11.07 -9.23
CA LEU A 257 -14.20 -10.65 -8.88
C LEU A 257 -13.14 -11.08 -9.91
N ASN A 258 -13.31 -12.25 -10.53
CA ASN A 258 -12.36 -12.76 -11.53
C ASN A 258 -12.56 -12.13 -12.94
N ASN A 259 -13.77 -11.65 -13.27
CA ASN A 259 -14.14 -11.19 -14.62
C ASN A 259 -14.11 -9.67 -14.83
N GLN A 260 -13.86 -8.85 -13.80
CA GLN A 260 -13.86 -7.38 -13.93
C GLN A 260 -12.53 -6.84 -14.52
N GLN A 261 -12.31 -7.08 -15.82
CA GLN A 261 -11.58 -6.14 -16.67
C GLN A 261 -12.59 -5.11 -17.21
N LEU A 262 -12.76 -3.98 -16.54
CA LEU A 262 -13.75 -2.97 -16.94
C LEU A 262 -13.17 -1.96 -17.94
N LYS A 263 -13.80 -1.88 -19.11
CA LYS A 263 -13.68 -0.77 -20.07
C LYS A 263 -14.18 0.52 -19.40
N MET A 264 -13.32 1.54 -19.33
CA MET A 264 -13.68 2.86 -18.79
C MET A 264 -14.54 3.66 -19.78
N ARG A 265 -15.72 4.13 -19.34
CA ARG A 265 -16.45 5.24 -19.97
C ARG A 265 -16.23 6.51 -19.15
N SER A 266 -16.07 7.64 -19.83
CA SER A 266 -15.94 8.97 -19.22
C SER A 266 -17.27 9.41 -18.60
N VAL A 267 -17.24 9.79 -17.33
CA VAL A 267 -18.36 10.41 -16.61
C VAL A 267 -18.00 11.87 -16.34
N ASN A 268 -18.95 12.78 -16.58
CA ASN A 268 -18.80 14.21 -16.37
C ASN A 268 -19.17 14.56 -14.92
N TYR A 269 -18.22 15.04 -14.10
CA TYR A 269 -18.46 15.41 -12.70
C TYR A 269 -18.71 16.92 -12.53
N LYS A 270 -19.56 17.29 -11.57
CA LYS A 270 -19.83 18.67 -11.18
C LYS A 270 -18.71 19.17 -10.25
N LYS A 271 -18.16 20.35 -10.53
CA LYS A 271 -17.09 20.99 -9.74
C LYS A 271 -17.58 21.48 -8.37
N LEU A 272 -16.72 21.42 -7.35
CA LEU A 272 -17.02 21.91 -6.00
C LEU A 272 -16.92 23.44 -5.92
N SER A 273 -18.00 24.09 -5.47
CA SER A 273 -18.09 25.55 -5.29
C SER A 273 -17.88 26.03 -3.85
N ASN A 274 -18.04 25.15 -2.86
CA ASN A 274 -18.15 25.54 -1.44
C ASN A 274 -16.83 25.38 -0.66
N ILE A 275 -15.71 25.23 -1.36
CA ILE A 275 -14.36 25.10 -0.79
C ILE A 275 -13.47 26.12 -1.48
N THR A 276 -12.72 26.89 -0.69
CA THR A 276 -11.58 27.65 -1.23
C THR A 276 -10.32 26.83 -1.07
N CYS A 277 -9.66 26.51 -2.18
CA CYS A 277 -8.38 25.83 -2.19
C CYS A 277 -7.24 26.86 -2.22
N ILE A 278 -6.36 26.82 -1.23
CA ILE A 278 -5.19 27.69 -1.12
C ILE A 278 -3.95 26.89 -1.47
N ILE A 279 -3.22 27.33 -2.49
CA ILE A 279 -1.97 26.71 -2.93
C ILE A 279 -0.83 27.69 -2.69
N THR A 280 0.17 27.32 -1.88
CA THR A 280 1.42 28.09 -1.78
C THR A 280 2.40 27.62 -2.84
N CYS A 281 2.79 28.50 -3.77
CA CYS A 281 3.71 28.18 -4.86
C CYS A 281 4.73 29.31 -5.04
N VAL A 282 5.97 29.09 -4.57
CA VAL A 282 7.10 29.99 -4.82
C VAL A 282 8.20 29.18 -5.47
N ASN A 283 8.55 29.55 -6.71
CA ASN A 283 9.53 28.87 -7.56
C ASN A 283 9.19 27.39 -7.85
N TYR A 284 7.89 27.06 -7.89
CA TYR A 284 7.35 25.71 -8.15
C TYR A 284 6.45 25.67 -9.41
N SER A 285 6.62 26.64 -10.31
CA SER A 285 5.79 26.78 -11.52
C SER A 285 5.85 25.58 -12.46
N ASP A 286 6.93 24.79 -12.42
CA ASP A 286 7.09 23.54 -13.18
C ASP A 286 6.10 22.47 -12.72
N PHE A 287 6.00 22.23 -11.41
CA PHE A 287 4.98 21.33 -10.86
C PHE A 287 3.58 21.91 -10.99
N LEU A 288 3.40 23.21 -10.69
CA LEU A 288 2.09 23.86 -10.76
C LEU A 288 1.49 23.78 -12.17
N LYS A 289 2.31 23.82 -13.22
CA LYS A 289 1.87 23.63 -14.62
C LYS A 289 1.21 22.28 -14.87
N ILE A 290 1.61 21.25 -14.14
CA ILE A 290 1.08 19.89 -14.26
C ILE A 290 -0.16 19.73 -13.36
N THR A 291 -0.08 20.22 -12.13
CA THR A 291 -1.08 19.95 -11.09
C THR A 291 -2.30 20.87 -11.18
N LEU A 292 -2.10 22.17 -11.43
CA LEU A 292 -3.18 23.16 -11.39
C LEU A 292 -4.28 22.88 -12.43
N PRO A 293 -3.99 22.57 -13.71
CA PRO A 293 -5.04 22.28 -14.69
C PRO A 293 -5.94 21.12 -14.24
N LYS A 294 -5.36 20.07 -13.66
CA LYS A 294 -6.10 18.91 -13.13
C LYS A 294 -6.93 19.27 -11.91
N ASN A 295 -6.36 20.01 -10.95
CA ASN A 295 -7.08 20.40 -9.74
C ASN A 295 -8.25 21.37 -10.05
N LYS A 296 -8.13 22.20 -11.10
CA LYS A 296 -9.21 23.06 -11.60
C LYS A 296 -10.39 22.30 -12.21
N GLU A 297 -10.22 21.04 -12.61
CA GLU A 297 -11.32 20.18 -13.04
C GLU A 297 -12.23 19.79 -11.87
N ILE A 298 -11.76 19.95 -10.64
CA ILE A 298 -12.40 19.50 -9.40
C ILE A 298 -12.88 20.69 -8.58
N ILE A 299 -12.02 21.70 -8.38
CA ILE A 299 -12.28 22.85 -7.50
C ILE A 299 -12.44 24.12 -8.32
N ASN A 300 -13.52 24.88 -8.06
CA ASN A 300 -13.78 26.14 -8.74
C ASN A 300 -12.98 27.32 -8.15
N ASP A 301 -12.92 27.40 -6.83
CA ASP A 301 -12.28 28.50 -6.11
C ASP A 301 -10.87 28.09 -5.67
N ILE A 302 -9.88 28.43 -6.50
CA ILE A 302 -8.46 28.20 -6.23
C ILE A 302 -7.76 29.56 -6.12
N LEU A 303 -7.03 29.74 -5.03
CA LEU A 303 -6.17 30.89 -4.75
C LEU A 303 -4.71 30.44 -4.66
N VAL A 304 -3.87 30.94 -5.57
CA VAL A 304 -2.42 30.68 -5.55
C VAL A 304 -1.68 31.81 -4.84
N LEU A 305 -0.96 31.49 -3.78
CA LEU A 305 -0.08 32.42 -3.07
C LEU A 305 1.36 32.28 -3.58
N THR A 306 1.94 33.38 -4.04
CA THR A 306 3.28 33.40 -4.62
C THR A 306 4.07 34.66 -4.27
N SER A 307 5.37 34.70 -4.59
CA SER A 307 6.25 35.87 -4.37
C SER A 307 6.03 36.92 -5.46
N HIS A 308 6.25 38.21 -5.18
CA HIS A 308 6.27 39.23 -6.25
C HIS A 308 7.35 38.94 -7.30
N THR A 309 8.41 38.23 -6.90
CA THR A 309 9.54 37.87 -7.77
C THR A 309 9.31 36.59 -8.57
N ASP A 310 8.25 35.83 -8.32
CA ASP A 310 7.97 34.57 -9.04
C ASP A 310 7.06 34.84 -10.25
N PHE A 311 7.63 35.54 -11.24
CA PHE A 311 6.92 35.92 -12.46
C PHE A 311 6.44 34.70 -13.27
N LYS A 312 7.13 33.55 -13.16
CA LYS A 312 6.72 32.31 -13.84
C LYS A 312 5.40 31.79 -13.29
N THR A 313 5.25 31.72 -11.96
CA THR A 313 3.98 31.33 -11.31
C THR A 313 2.89 32.37 -11.58
N ILE A 314 3.19 33.67 -11.48
CA ILE A 314 2.22 34.75 -11.73
C ILE A 314 1.68 34.67 -13.16
N ASN A 315 2.55 34.61 -14.16
CA ASN A 315 2.16 34.56 -15.57
C ASN A 315 1.36 33.29 -15.86
N PHE A 316 1.75 32.16 -15.27
CA PHE A 316 0.98 30.92 -15.41
C PHE A 316 -0.43 31.04 -14.82
N CYS A 317 -0.59 31.61 -13.62
CA CYS A 317 -1.91 31.83 -13.01
C CYS A 317 -2.79 32.76 -13.85
N LYS A 318 -2.22 33.85 -14.40
CA LYS A 318 -2.93 34.74 -15.35
C LYS A 318 -3.41 33.99 -16.58
N ASN A 319 -2.54 33.21 -17.22
CA ASN A 319 -2.88 32.44 -18.42
C ASN A 319 -3.94 31.36 -18.14
N GLN A 320 -3.93 30.79 -16.94
CA GLN A 320 -4.94 29.82 -16.52
C GLN A 320 -6.21 30.48 -15.99
N ASN A 321 -6.32 31.80 -15.91
CA ASN A 321 -7.44 32.51 -15.29
C ASN A 321 -7.74 31.98 -13.86
N VAL A 322 -6.72 31.96 -13.00
CA VAL A 322 -6.80 31.53 -11.60
C VAL A 322 -6.42 32.71 -10.69
N ASN A 323 -7.16 32.87 -9.59
CA ASN A 323 -6.88 33.90 -8.60
C ASN A 323 -5.50 33.68 -7.97
N TYR A 324 -4.73 34.74 -7.81
CA TYR A 324 -3.44 34.67 -7.14
C TYR A 324 -3.18 35.92 -6.30
N ILE A 325 -2.37 35.77 -5.25
CA ILE A 325 -1.82 36.88 -4.46
C ILE A 325 -0.31 36.78 -4.53
N ALA A 326 0.31 37.80 -5.14
CA ALA A 326 1.74 38.03 -5.05
C ALA A 326 2.05 38.79 -3.75
N THR A 327 3.01 38.29 -2.96
CA THR A 327 3.39 38.91 -1.70
C THR A 327 4.79 38.46 -1.26
N ASP A 328 5.57 39.36 -0.66
CA ASP A 328 6.90 39.01 -0.13
C ASP A 328 6.88 38.54 1.33
N ILE A 329 5.68 38.24 1.87
CA ILE A 329 5.52 37.80 3.26
C ILE A 329 6.26 36.48 3.55
N PHE A 330 6.49 35.67 2.51
CA PHE A 330 7.31 34.46 2.57
C PHE A 330 8.73 34.71 3.09
N TYR A 331 9.25 35.94 2.96
CA TYR A 331 10.61 36.31 3.34
C TYR A 331 10.70 37.21 4.59
N GLN A 332 9.57 37.57 5.20
CA GLN A 332 9.53 38.45 6.37
C GLN A 332 9.95 37.71 7.65
N LYS A 333 11.14 38.03 8.18
CA LYS A 333 11.61 37.46 9.46
C LYS A 333 10.69 37.85 10.62
N THR A 334 10.33 36.88 11.46
CA THR A 334 9.69 37.17 12.75
C THR A 334 10.77 37.57 13.76
N PRO A 335 10.63 38.68 14.51
CA PRO A 335 11.60 39.06 15.54
C PRO A 335 11.79 37.91 16.53
N LYS A 336 13.04 37.60 16.89
CA LYS A 336 13.33 36.55 17.91
C LYS A 336 12.89 37.04 19.29
N THR A 337 11.65 36.76 19.67
CA THR A 337 11.19 36.90 21.07
C THR A 337 11.05 35.52 21.71
N ILE A 338 12.04 35.20 22.56
CA ILE A 338 12.00 34.30 23.74
C ILE A 338 11.43 32.88 23.49
N TRP A 339 12.17 32.01 22.79
CA TRP A 339 12.07 30.53 22.96
C TRP A 339 13.43 29.83 22.82
N LYS A 340 14.48 30.48 23.34
CA LYS A 340 15.85 29.92 23.35
C LYS A 340 16.01 28.69 24.29
N LYS A 341 14.96 28.28 25.02
CA LYS A 341 15.00 27.16 25.98
C LYS A 341 14.51 25.80 25.45
N LEU A 342 13.93 25.71 24.26
CA LEU A 342 13.40 24.43 23.74
C LEU A 342 14.30 23.73 22.72
N ILE A 343 15.29 24.43 22.18
CA ILE A 343 16.28 23.85 21.27
C ILE A 343 17.21 22.87 22.02
N ASP A 344 17.40 23.05 23.34
CA ASP A 344 18.18 22.11 24.15
C ASP A 344 17.41 20.81 24.46
N ILE A 345 16.07 20.83 24.42
CA ILE A 345 15.24 19.62 24.64
C ILE A 345 15.13 18.78 23.35
N ILE A 346 15.15 19.42 22.17
CA ILE A 346 15.05 18.71 20.88
C ILE A 346 16.38 18.05 20.48
N CYS A 347 17.52 18.53 20.98
CA CYS A 347 18.81 17.83 20.86
C CYS A 347 18.82 16.44 21.56
N CYS A 348 17.89 16.15 22.47
CA CYS A 348 17.76 14.84 23.11
C CYS A 348 17.04 13.78 22.25
N TYR A 349 16.32 14.16 21.19
CA TYR A 349 15.65 13.20 20.29
C TYR A 349 16.59 12.52 19.28
N ARG A 350 17.89 12.85 19.31
CA ARG A 350 18.94 12.17 18.52
C ARG A 350 19.24 10.73 18.97
N CYS A 351 18.61 10.22 20.04
CA CYS A 351 18.95 8.93 20.63
C CYS A 351 17.92 7.78 20.47
N VAL A 352 16.77 7.94 19.80
CA VAL A 352 15.75 6.85 19.74
C VAL A 352 15.45 6.29 18.34
N CYS A 353 15.92 6.93 17.26
CA CYS A 353 15.77 6.36 15.91
C CYS A 353 17.06 5.69 15.44
N LYS A 354 17.23 4.39 15.72
CA LYS A 354 18.17 3.53 14.98
C LYS A 354 17.61 3.26 13.58
N SER A 355 17.73 4.22 12.68
CA SER A 355 17.55 4.05 11.24
C SER A 355 18.68 4.80 10.51
N PRO A 356 19.40 4.19 9.57
CA PRO A 356 20.53 4.81 8.89
C PRO A 356 20.03 5.65 7.70
N ILE A 357 19.19 6.65 7.96
CA ILE A 357 18.92 7.70 6.97
C ILE A 357 19.85 8.86 7.31
N LYS A 358 20.99 8.92 6.61
CA LYS A 358 21.87 10.09 6.64
C LYS A 358 21.11 11.26 6.03
N PHE A 359 20.48 12.10 6.85
CA PHE A 359 20.08 13.44 6.43
C PHE A 359 21.36 14.19 6.05
N LYS A 360 21.59 14.36 4.75
CA LYS A 360 22.59 15.29 4.23
C LYS A 360 22.07 16.70 4.56
N CYS A 361 22.31 17.16 5.79
CA CYS A 361 22.23 18.57 6.11
C CYS A 361 23.29 19.27 5.27
N LEU A 362 22.88 19.78 4.11
CA LEU A 362 23.64 20.76 3.36
C LEU A 362 23.78 21.99 4.26
N LYS A 363 24.93 22.07 4.93
CA LYS A 363 25.47 23.33 5.43
C LYS A 363 25.63 24.23 4.20
N ASN A 364 24.68 25.15 3.97
CA ASN A 364 24.94 26.52 3.49
C ASN A 364 23.63 27.30 3.28
N SER A 365 23.53 28.44 3.99
CA SER A 365 22.49 29.48 3.92
C SER A 365 21.04 29.10 4.27
N ARG A 366 20.68 29.20 5.56
CA ARG A 366 19.28 29.16 6.04
C ARG A 366 18.51 30.40 5.57
N LYS A 367 17.95 30.39 4.36
CA LYS A 367 16.92 31.37 3.96
C LYS A 367 15.60 30.97 4.65
N THR A 368 14.96 31.92 5.33
CA THR A 368 13.68 31.71 6.02
C THR A 368 12.53 31.70 5.01
N PHE A 369 11.63 30.71 5.06
CA PHE A 369 10.45 30.61 4.20
C PHE A 369 9.18 30.51 5.06
N GLN A 370 8.47 31.63 5.18
CA GLN A 370 7.34 31.84 6.09
C GLN A 370 6.02 31.38 5.48
N LYS A 371 5.89 30.08 5.19
CA LYS A 371 4.68 29.48 4.60
C LYS A 371 3.43 29.81 5.43
N SER A 372 3.51 29.72 6.77
CA SER A 372 2.42 30.02 7.71
C SER A 372 1.82 31.40 7.53
N LYS A 373 2.66 32.45 7.42
CA LYS A 373 2.20 33.83 7.25
C LYS A 373 1.49 34.03 5.91
N ALA A 374 2.01 33.42 4.85
CA ALA A 374 1.38 33.45 3.55
C ALA A 374 0.02 32.75 3.59
N ILE A 375 -0.07 31.55 4.17
CA ILE A 375 -1.33 30.81 4.32
C ILE A 375 -2.37 31.67 5.06
N ASN A 376 -2.01 32.26 6.20
CA ASN A 376 -2.90 33.15 6.94
C ASN A 376 -3.38 34.35 6.12
N LYS A 377 -2.49 34.94 5.31
CA LYS A 377 -2.85 36.01 4.37
C LYS A 377 -3.86 35.51 3.32
N GLY A 378 -3.64 34.32 2.76
CA GLY A 378 -4.59 33.70 1.84
C GLY A 378 -5.96 33.45 2.46
N ILE A 379 -6.01 32.90 3.67
CA ILE A 379 -7.27 32.65 4.39
C ILE A 379 -8.00 33.96 4.72
N LYS A 380 -7.28 35.02 5.11
CA LYS A 380 -7.90 36.33 5.37
C LYS A 380 -8.45 36.98 4.10
N SER A 381 -7.87 36.65 2.94
CA SER A 381 -8.32 37.15 1.64
C SER A 381 -9.41 36.29 1.00
N SER A 382 -9.67 35.07 1.50
CA SER A 382 -10.77 34.22 1.02
C SER A 382 -12.08 34.64 1.69
N ASN A 383 -12.94 35.35 0.95
CA ASN A 383 -14.19 35.91 1.47
C ASN A 383 -15.44 35.07 1.16
N SER A 384 -15.30 33.92 0.50
CA SER A 384 -16.41 33.18 -0.12
C SER A 384 -16.86 31.93 0.65
N ASN A 385 -15.93 31.19 1.27
CA ASN A 385 -16.22 29.86 1.80
C ASN A 385 -15.67 29.63 3.22
N ASN A 386 -16.45 28.91 4.03
CA ASN A 386 -16.04 28.51 5.38
C ASN A 386 -15.09 27.30 5.38
N TRP A 387 -15.06 26.52 4.30
CA TRP A 387 -14.18 25.37 4.16
C TRP A 387 -12.95 25.73 3.33
N ILE A 388 -11.78 25.49 3.91
CA ILE A 388 -10.48 25.75 3.29
C ILE A 388 -9.79 24.41 3.04
N LEU A 389 -9.34 24.21 1.81
CA LEU A 389 -8.37 23.16 1.47
C LEU A 389 -6.99 23.80 1.31
N LEU A 390 -6.06 23.50 2.19
CA LEU A 390 -4.65 23.76 1.93
C LEU A 390 -4.08 22.61 1.08
N LEU A 391 -3.38 22.97 0.01
CA LEU A 391 -2.80 22.03 -0.95
C LEU A 391 -1.39 22.49 -1.36
N ASP A 392 -0.42 21.57 -1.41
CA ASP A 392 0.89 21.89 -1.98
C ASP A 392 0.83 21.94 -3.53
N ALA A 393 1.73 22.72 -4.14
CA ALA A 393 1.75 22.96 -5.59
C ALA A 393 2.08 21.72 -6.44
N ASP A 394 2.61 20.67 -5.81
CA ASP A 394 3.02 19.40 -6.41
C ASP A 394 2.02 18.27 -6.14
N ILE A 395 0.81 18.60 -5.67
CA ILE A 395 -0.25 17.65 -5.37
C ILE A 395 -1.36 17.68 -6.43
N ILE A 396 -1.78 16.49 -6.88
CA ILE A 396 -2.94 16.27 -7.73
C ILE A 396 -4.03 15.59 -6.91
N ILE A 397 -5.21 16.20 -6.89
CA ILE A 397 -6.40 15.68 -6.24
C ILE A 397 -7.13 14.73 -7.21
N PRO A 398 -7.63 13.57 -6.76
CA PRO A 398 -8.43 12.71 -7.61
C PRO A 398 -9.87 13.24 -7.75
N ASN A 399 -10.55 12.91 -8.85
CA ASN A 399 -11.98 13.26 -9.07
C ASN A 399 -12.91 12.81 -7.93
N LYS A 400 -12.49 11.80 -7.15
CA LYS A 400 -13.20 11.32 -5.95
C LYS A 400 -13.42 12.43 -4.91
N PHE A 401 -12.61 13.49 -4.91
CA PHE A 401 -12.83 14.63 -4.01
C PHE A 401 -14.16 15.34 -4.24
N ASN A 402 -14.68 15.37 -5.48
CA ASN A 402 -16.00 15.94 -5.80
C ASN A 402 -17.17 15.25 -5.08
N LYS A 403 -16.95 14.06 -4.50
CA LYS A 403 -17.95 13.31 -3.75
C LYS A 403 -17.92 13.57 -2.24
N VAL A 404 -16.93 14.31 -1.76
CA VAL A 404 -16.89 14.66 -0.34
C VAL A 404 -18.06 15.60 -0.07
N ASP A 405 -19.01 15.14 0.75
CA ASP A 405 -20.13 15.95 1.17
C ASP A 405 -19.70 16.92 2.27
N ILE A 406 -19.20 18.08 1.81
CA ILE A 406 -18.68 19.15 2.65
C ILE A 406 -19.70 19.67 3.66
N HIS A 407 -21.00 19.56 3.36
CA HIS A 407 -22.06 20.04 4.27
C HIS A 407 -22.22 19.14 5.49
N ASN A 408 -21.86 17.86 5.37
CA ASN A 408 -21.96 16.87 6.44
C ASN A 408 -20.66 16.60 7.18
N LEU A 409 -19.56 17.25 6.77
CA LEU A 409 -18.30 17.15 7.51
C LEU A 409 -18.39 17.86 8.86
N ASP A 410 -17.77 17.26 9.86
CA ASP A 410 -17.67 17.84 11.20
C ASP A 410 -16.70 19.03 11.16
N LYS A 411 -17.23 20.22 11.39
CA LYS A 411 -16.44 21.47 11.35
C LYS A 411 -15.27 21.48 12.33
N ASP A 412 -15.34 20.72 13.44
CA ASP A 412 -14.30 20.64 14.46
C ASP A 412 -13.27 19.51 14.20
N THR A 413 -13.29 18.91 13.00
CA THR A 413 -12.34 17.88 12.57
C THR A 413 -11.38 18.39 11.49
N LEU A 414 -10.09 18.04 11.61
CA LEU A 414 -9.13 18.19 10.52
C LEU A 414 -9.15 16.98 9.60
N TYR A 415 -9.39 17.21 8.32
CA TYR A 415 -9.41 16.17 7.31
C TYR A 415 -8.09 16.11 6.56
N GLY A 416 -7.57 14.91 6.43
CA GLY A 416 -6.33 14.62 5.70
C GLY A 416 -6.52 13.45 4.73
N VAL A 417 -5.49 13.19 3.93
CA VAL A 417 -5.46 12.06 3.01
C VAL A 417 -4.06 11.46 2.95
N PRO A 418 -3.93 10.16 2.65
CA PRO A 418 -2.67 9.61 2.19
C PRO A 418 -2.26 10.13 0.81
N ARG A 419 -0.99 9.90 0.43
CA ARG A 419 -0.48 10.23 -0.90
C ARG A 419 0.30 9.08 -1.54
N ILE A 420 0.24 9.01 -2.86
CA ILE A 420 1.15 8.21 -3.70
C ILE A 420 2.18 9.17 -4.29
N VAL A 421 3.45 8.87 -4.11
CA VAL A 421 4.57 9.69 -4.54
C VAL A 421 5.18 9.12 -5.81
N TYR A 422 5.34 9.97 -6.83
CA TYR A 422 6.16 9.70 -8.01
C TYR A 422 7.36 10.62 -7.97
N LYS A 423 8.56 10.03 -7.90
CA LYS A 423 9.80 10.78 -7.72
C LYS A 423 10.09 11.69 -8.91
N THR A 424 9.85 11.19 -10.12
CA THR A 424 10.08 11.92 -11.36
C THR A 424 8.81 12.07 -12.20
N GLN A 425 8.81 13.03 -13.11
CA GLN A 425 7.73 13.18 -14.09
C GLN A 425 7.61 11.93 -14.99
N ASN A 426 8.72 11.29 -15.35
CA ASN A 426 8.72 10.03 -16.11
C ASN A 426 8.11 8.88 -15.31
N ASP A 427 8.38 8.78 -14.01
CA ASP A 427 7.74 7.80 -13.13
C ASP A 427 6.22 8.00 -13.13
N TRP A 428 5.76 9.24 -13.07
CA TRP A 428 4.34 9.56 -13.11
C TRP A 428 3.69 9.28 -14.46
N ILE A 429 4.30 9.72 -15.56
CA ILE A 429 3.79 9.50 -16.93
C ILE A 429 3.70 8.00 -17.24
N ASN A 430 4.76 7.26 -16.92
CA ASN A 430 4.83 5.82 -17.18
C ASN A 430 4.16 4.97 -16.08
N LYS A 431 3.67 5.61 -15.02
CA LYS A 431 3.09 4.96 -13.83
C LYS A 431 4.04 3.94 -13.16
N ASN A 432 5.34 4.19 -13.21
CA ASN A 432 6.38 3.34 -12.66
C ASN A 432 6.94 3.91 -11.36
N ASN A 433 7.58 3.07 -10.53
CA ASN A 433 8.34 3.47 -9.33
C ASN A 433 7.57 4.33 -8.31
N ALA A 434 6.23 4.28 -8.31
CA ALA A 434 5.41 4.96 -7.33
C ALA A 434 5.57 4.30 -5.96
N TYR A 435 5.55 5.10 -4.89
CA TYR A 435 5.48 4.56 -3.53
C TYR A 435 4.43 5.29 -2.70
N PHE A 436 3.81 4.58 -1.77
CA PHE A 436 2.85 5.19 -0.85
C PHE A 436 3.58 5.87 0.30
N ASP A 437 3.17 7.10 0.62
CA ASP A 437 3.72 7.84 1.73
C ASP A 437 2.67 8.03 2.84
N PHE A 438 3.09 7.71 4.08
CA PHE A 438 2.21 7.55 5.23
C PHE A 438 2.10 8.82 6.10
N TRP A 439 2.78 9.91 5.73
CA TRP A 439 2.54 11.21 6.36
C TRP A 439 1.08 11.61 6.12
N LYS A 440 0.35 11.86 7.21
CA LYS A 440 -1.08 12.21 7.22
C LYS A 440 -1.26 13.53 7.93
N PHE A 441 -2.28 14.30 7.55
CA PHE A 441 -2.63 15.59 8.17
C PHE A 441 -1.49 16.61 8.12
N MET A 442 -0.63 16.52 7.11
CA MET A 442 0.47 17.47 6.85
C MET A 442 0.07 18.42 5.71
N GLY A 443 0.79 19.54 5.58
CA GLY A 443 0.38 20.67 4.73
C GLY A 443 0.28 20.42 3.23
N PHE A 444 0.62 19.23 2.74
CA PHE A 444 0.35 18.84 1.36
C PHE A 444 -1.14 18.68 1.07
N PHE A 445 -1.94 18.32 2.08
CA PHE A 445 -3.39 18.27 2.01
C PHE A 445 -3.99 18.41 3.42
N GLN A 446 -4.66 19.52 3.67
CA GLN A 446 -5.40 19.77 4.92
C GLN A 446 -6.73 20.45 4.59
N LEU A 447 -7.84 19.75 4.83
CA LEU A 447 -9.19 20.30 4.71
C LEU A 447 -9.76 20.59 6.10
N PHE A 448 -10.21 21.83 6.30
CA PHE A 448 -10.73 22.28 7.59
C PHE A 448 -11.74 23.41 7.44
N ASN A 449 -12.54 23.62 8.49
CA ASN A 449 -13.51 24.70 8.53
C ASN A 449 -13.00 25.86 9.41
N ILE A 450 -13.02 27.09 8.88
CA ILE A 450 -12.51 28.28 9.58
C ILE A 450 -13.39 28.67 10.77
N THR A 451 -14.66 28.27 10.80
CA THR A 451 -15.56 28.54 11.94
C THR A 451 -15.32 27.61 13.14
N SER A 452 -14.38 26.66 13.02
CA SER A 452 -14.03 25.78 14.14
C SER A 452 -13.38 26.54 15.29
N LYS A 453 -13.74 26.17 16.52
CA LYS A 453 -13.03 26.63 17.72
C LYS A 453 -11.54 26.26 17.69
N ASN A 454 -11.17 25.13 17.07
CA ASN A 454 -9.78 24.68 16.97
C ASN A 454 -8.95 25.62 16.07
N PHE A 455 -9.58 26.21 15.04
CA PHE A 455 -8.93 27.16 14.15
C PHE A 455 -8.56 28.46 14.86
N HIS A 456 -9.41 28.93 15.78
CA HIS A 456 -9.22 30.15 16.56
C HIS A 456 -8.48 29.95 17.89
N ASN A 457 -8.29 28.71 18.36
CA ASN A 457 -7.66 28.45 19.64
C ASN A 457 -6.18 28.85 19.65
N LYS A 458 -5.78 29.63 20.67
CA LYS A 458 -4.42 30.15 20.96
C LYS A 458 -3.85 31.16 19.97
N TYR A 459 -4.05 30.95 18.67
CA TYR A 459 -3.67 31.87 17.57
C TYR A 459 -4.70 31.74 16.44
N TYR A 460 -4.95 32.81 15.67
CA TYR A 460 -5.79 32.73 14.45
C TYR A 460 -5.02 32.00 13.34
N GLY A 461 -5.55 30.88 12.83
CA GLY A 461 -4.93 30.14 11.74
C GLY A 461 -3.60 29.46 12.11
N TYR A 462 -2.61 29.57 11.23
CA TYR A 462 -1.25 29.05 11.44
C TYR A 462 -0.49 29.96 12.41
N ASN A 463 0.37 29.38 13.24
CA ASN A 463 1.29 30.18 14.04
C ASN A 463 2.36 30.81 13.13
N GLU A 464 2.44 32.13 13.15
CA GLU A 464 3.35 32.96 12.34
C GLU A 464 4.77 33.10 12.93
N GLU A 465 5.01 32.51 14.11
CA GLU A 465 6.33 32.47 14.75
C GLU A 465 7.27 31.42 14.17
N TYR A 466 6.74 30.44 13.43
CA TYR A 466 7.53 29.37 12.80
C TYR A 466 8.17 29.83 11.50
N ASN A 467 9.51 29.80 11.44
CA ASN A 467 10.28 30.32 10.31
C ASN A 467 10.48 29.30 9.16
N TYR A 468 9.86 28.11 9.26
CA TYR A 468 9.99 26.98 8.34
C TYR A 468 8.63 26.32 8.04
N ALA A 469 8.45 25.84 6.80
CA ALA A 469 7.17 25.31 6.31
C ALA A 469 6.69 24.07 7.08
N ASN A 470 7.59 23.11 7.33
CA ASN A 470 7.27 21.85 8.00
C ASN A 470 6.83 22.02 9.45
N GLU A 471 7.40 22.98 10.18
CA GLU A 471 7.02 23.29 11.56
C GLU A 471 5.60 23.86 11.60
N GLY A 472 5.28 24.80 10.71
CA GLY A 472 3.94 25.39 10.60
C GLY A 472 2.85 24.34 10.38
N ASP A 473 3.05 23.46 9.40
CA ASP A 473 2.09 22.40 9.02
C ASP A 473 1.87 21.37 10.14
N TYR A 474 2.96 20.97 10.82
CA TYR A 474 2.90 20.04 11.95
C TYR A 474 2.12 20.63 13.12
N TYR A 475 2.47 21.83 13.58
CA TYR A 475 1.83 22.46 14.73
C TYR A 475 0.39 22.86 14.44
N PHE A 476 0.07 23.28 13.21
CA PHE A 476 -1.31 23.51 12.81
C PHE A 476 -2.15 22.24 12.94
N SER A 477 -1.63 21.08 12.50
CA SER A 477 -2.33 19.80 12.67
C SER A 477 -2.62 19.47 14.14
N LYS A 478 -1.73 19.88 15.06
CA LYS A 478 -1.89 19.62 16.50
C LYS A 478 -2.98 20.47 17.16
N LYS A 479 -3.47 21.54 16.53
CA LYS A 479 -4.60 22.34 17.04
C LYS A 479 -5.90 21.54 17.09
N TRP A 480 -6.01 20.48 16.28
CA TRP A 480 -7.22 19.68 16.13
C TRP A 480 -7.18 18.45 17.01
N SER A 481 -8.13 18.32 17.93
CA SER A 481 -8.30 17.13 18.77
C SER A 481 -8.80 15.94 17.95
N LYS A 482 -9.70 16.17 16.99
CA LYS A 482 -10.24 15.17 16.07
C LYS A 482 -9.62 15.29 14.69
N LYS A 483 -9.25 14.15 14.12
CA LYS A 483 -8.60 14.04 12.81
C LYS A 483 -9.17 12.84 12.05
N GLU A 484 -9.56 13.02 10.80
CA GLU A 484 -10.16 11.95 9.99
C GLU A 484 -9.57 11.90 8.58
N LEU A 485 -9.37 10.70 8.06
CA LEU A 485 -8.91 10.51 6.69
C LEU A 485 -10.11 10.47 5.75
N LEU A 486 -10.07 11.26 4.68
CA LEU A 486 -11.02 11.11 3.58
C LEU A 486 -10.66 9.83 2.79
N ASP A 487 -11.68 9.15 2.25
CA ASP A 487 -11.53 7.86 1.57
C ASP A 487 -10.91 8.01 0.17
N PHE A 488 -9.77 8.66 0.01
CA PHE A 488 -9.00 8.69 -1.24
C PHE A 488 -7.54 9.04 -0.96
N TYR A 489 -6.68 8.85 -1.96
CA TYR A 489 -5.29 9.31 -1.93
C TYR A 489 -5.07 10.42 -2.96
N VAL A 490 -4.12 11.30 -2.69
CA VAL A 490 -3.63 12.28 -3.67
C VAL A 490 -2.36 11.78 -4.34
N ILE A 491 -2.04 12.32 -5.51
CA ILE A 491 -0.75 12.07 -6.17
C ILE A 491 0.19 13.21 -5.79
N HIS A 492 1.40 12.89 -5.39
CA HIS A 492 2.48 13.82 -5.08
C HIS A 492 3.59 13.63 -6.09
N LEU A 493 4.00 14.72 -6.74
CA LEU A 493 5.07 14.73 -7.72
C LEU A 493 6.35 15.27 -7.08
N GLY A 494 7.46 14.52 -7.16
CA GLY A 494 8.73 14.87 -6.51
C GLY A 494 9.02 14.05 -5.27
N GLU A 495 10.27 14.07 -4.82
CA GLU A 495 10.73 13.26 -3.67
C GLU A 495 10.26 13.84 -2.32
N THR A 496 9.90 12.96 -1.40
CA THR A 496 9.52 13.36 -0.04
C THR A 496 10.72 13.89 0.73
N GLY A 497 10.60 15.10 1.30
CA GLY A 497 11.66 15.69 2.14
C GLY A 497 12.52 16.74 1.44
N GLU A 498 12.38 16.88 0.12
CA GLU A 498 13.11 17.89 -0.65
C GLU A 498 12.42 19.25 -0.61
N ASN A 499 13.20 20.34 -0.64
CA ASN A 499 12.72 21.73 -0.70
C ASN A 499 11.79 22.20 0.42
N TRP A 500 11.77 21.51 1.58
CA TRP A 500 10.97 21.90 2.75
C TRP A 500 11.29 23.30 3.31
N GLN A 501 12.41 23.89 2.91
CA GLN A 501 12.84 25.24 3.27
C GLN A 501 12.64 26.26 2.13
N GLY A 502 11.85 25.90 1.12
CA GLY A 502 11.72 26.65 -0.13
C GLY A 502 12.72 26.18 -1.18
N ARG A 503 12.39 26.41 -2.46
CA ARG A 503 13.21 26.05 -3.61
C ARG A 503 13.98 27.25 -4.15
N VAL A 504 15.28 27.05 -4.36
CA VAL A 504 16.12 27.88 -5.22
C VAL A 504 16.31 27.05 -6.49
N THR A 505 15.74 27.49 -7.61
CA THR A 505 15.64 26.66 -8.82
C THR A 505 17.01 26.31 -9.39
N ASP A 506 17.18 25.04 -9.78
CA ASP A 506 17.54 24.62 -11.14
C ASP A 506 16.61 23.45 -11.53
N PHE A 507 16.41 23.26 -12.82
CA PHE A 507 15.14 22.84 -13.45
C PHE A 507 14.74 21.35 -13.29
N TRP A 508 13.42 21.10 -13.23
CA TRP A 508 12.80 19.94 -13.89
C TRP A 508 12.45 20.41 -15.30
N GLU A 509 13.19 19.96 -16.31
CA GLU A 509 12.80 20.03 -17.73
C GLU A 509 12.22 18.70 -18.18
#